data_AF-A0AAJ2QXE5-F1
#
_entry.id   AF-A0AAJ2QXE5-F1
#
_cell.length_a   1.000
_cell.length_b   1.000
_cell.length_c   1.000
_cell.angle_alpha   90.00
_cell.angle_beta   90.00
_cell.angle_gamma   90.00
#
_symmetry.space_group_name_H-M   'P 1'
#
loop_
_entity.id
_entity.type
_entity.pdbx_description
1 polymer ?
#
loop_
_entity_poly.entity_id
_entity_poly.type
_entity_poly.pdbx_seq_one_letter_code
_entity_poly.pdbx_strand_id
1 'polypeptide(L)'
;MLTLLKSRAWQLLALVLAALLLWQSVGHLLALRAADKARTDLATERAAAAAAAAETSERYRKLEGSYRENLDTIARESGQAQARAVADADAARAAAGRLRGDLAHYITAHRAAANARAVAGQCTPDAGALNLLAELQRRADERAGELARIADDARGRGGSCEQIYDAASAMIEAIY
;
A
#
# COMPACT_ATOMS: atom_id res chain seq x y z
N MET A 1 -52.66 53.29 69.05
CA MET A 1 -51.79 53.01 67.88
C MET A 1 -51.07 51.67 67.97
N LEU A 2 -50.54 51.23 69.13
CA LEU A 2 -49.85 49.93 69.27
C LEU A 2 -50.74 48.69 69.03
N THR A 3 -52.04 48.77 69.28
CA THR A 3 -52.98 47.64 69.09
C THR A 3 -53.33 47.36 67.63
N LEU A 4 -53.32 48.40 66.78
CA LEU A 4 -53.50 48.28 65.32
C LEU A 4 -52.25 47.69 64.64
N LEU A 5 -51.05 48.01 65.13
CA LEU A 5 -49.81 47.39 64.66
C LEU A 5 -49.78 45.88 65.00
N LYS A 6 -50.21 45.50 66.21
CA LYS A 6 -50.24 44.09 66.62
C LYS A 6 -51.24 43.26 65.82
N SER A 7 -52.36 43.85 65.42
CA SER A 7 -53.36 43.20 64.55
C SER A 7 -52.87 43.01 63.11
N ARG A 8 -52.10 43.96 62.55
CA ARG A 8 -51.56 43.87 61.18
C ARG A 8 -50.22 43.15 61.06
N ALA A 9 -49.52 42.92 62.17
CA ALA A 9 -48.25 42.20 62.20
C ALA A 9 -48.35 40.79 61.59
N TRP A 10 -49.46 40.08 61.83
CA TRP A 10 -49.68 38.74 61.27
C TRP A 10 -49.92 38.77 59.75
N GLN A 11 -50.59 39.81 59.23
CA GLN A 11 -50.78 40.00 57.79
C GLN A 11 -49.45 40.30 57.09
N LEU A 12 -48.59 41.13 57.70
CA LEU A 12 -47.25 41.40 57.18
C LEU A 12 -46.36 40.14 57.20
N LEU A 13 -46.43 39.34 58.27
CA LEU A 13 -45.72 38.06 58.36
C LEU A 13 -46.17 37.10 57.24
N ALA A 14 -47.48 36.98 57.00
CA ALA A 14 -48.04 36.15 55.95
C ALA A 14 -47.61 36.62 54.55
N LEU A 15 -47.56 37.93 54.31
CA LEU A 15 -47.07 38.50 53.05
C LEU A 15 -45.59 38.23 52.83
N VAL A 16 -44.76 38.36 53.87
CA VAL A 16 -43.32 38.05 53.79
C VAL A 16 -43.10 36.56 53.50
N LEU A 17 -43.85 35.67 54.17
CA LEU A 17 -43.81 34.23 53.90
C LEU A 17 -44.25 33.89 52.49
N ALA A 18 -45.32 34.51 52.00
CA ALA A 18 -45.79 34.34 50.63
C ALA A 18 -44.74 34.83 49.61
N ALA A 19 -44.10 35.97 49.88
CA ALA A 19 -43.03 36.49 49.02
C ALA A 19 -41.79 35.56 49.01
N LEU A 20 -41.41 34.99 50.16
CA LEU A 20 -40.31 34.02 50.26
C LEU A 20 -40.62 32.72 49.52
N LEU A 21 -41.83 32.18 49.67
CA LEU A 21 -42.28 30.99 48.95
C LEU A 21 -42.33 31.23 47.44
N LEU A 22 -42.83 32.40 47.03
CA LEU A 22 -42.84 32.81 45.62
C LEU A 22 -41.40 32.89 45.09
N TRP A 23 -40.49 33.55 45.81
CA TRP A 23 -39.08 33.65 45.45
C TRP A 23 -38.42 32.26 45.31
N GLN A 24 -38.65 31.37 46.27
CA GLN A 24 -38.13 30.01 46.25
C GLN A 24 -38.69 29.21 45.06
N SER A 25 -39.99 29.33 44.78
CA SER A 25 -40.64 28.61 43.67
C SER A 25 -40.13 29.08 42.30
N VAL A 26 -39.92 30.40 42.13
CA VAL A 26 -39.34 30.97 40.91
C VAL A 26 -37.88 30.51 40.75
N GLY A 27 -37.10 30.54 41.83
CA GLY A 27 -35.73 30.03 41.83
C GLY A 27 -35.64 28.56 41.44
N HIS A 28 -36.52 27.71 41.98
CA HIS A 28 -36.57 26.28 41.65
C HIS A 28 -36.95 26.04 40.19
N LEU A 29 -37.95 26.77 39.66
CA LEU A 29 -38.34 26.66 38.25
C LEU A 29 -37.23 27.10 37.30
N LEU A 30 -36.49 28.18 37.65
CA LEU A 30 -35.33 28.61 36.88
C LEU A 30 -34.21 27.57 36.92
N ALA A 31 -33.94 26.96 38.07
CA ALA A 31 -32.95 25.90 38.21
C ALA A 31 -33.29 24.66 37.37
N LEU A 32 -34.56 24.23 37.37
CA LEU A 32 -35.01 23.13 36.51
C LEU A 32 -34.85 23.45 35.03
N ARG A 33 -35.26 24.64 34.59
CA ARG A 33 -35.09 25.09 33.19
C ARG A 33 -33.61 25.18 32.79
N ALA A 34 -32.76 25.68 33.69
CA ALA A 34 -31.32 25.74 33.46
C ALA A 34 -30.71 24.33 33.35
N ALA A 35 -31.14 23.39 34.20
CA ALA A 35 -30.70 22.00 34.13
C ALA A 35 -31.15 21.30 32.85
N ASP A 36 -32.40 21.51 32.41
CA ASP A 36 -32.91 20.96 31.16
C ASP A 36 -32.19 21.54 29.95
N LYS A 37 -31.94 22.86 29.95
CA LYS A 37 -31.13 23.50 28.92
C LYS A 37 -29.69 22.96 28.89
N ALA A 38 -29.06 22.81 30.06
CA ALA A 38 -27.72 22.24 30.13
C ALA A 38 -27.68 20.79 29.61
N ARG A 39 -28.72 19.99 29.86
CA ARG A 39 -28.85 18.63 29.30
C ARG A 39 -29.01 18.64 27.79
N THR A 40 -29.86 19.53 27.25
CA THR A 40 -30.04 19.64 25.80
C THR A 40 -28.76 20.11 25.13
N ASP A 41 -28.09 21.11 25.67
CA ASP A 41 -26.85 21.66 25.13
C ASP A 41 -25.76 20.56 25.12
N LEU A 42 -25.59 19.85 26.24
CA LEU A 42 -24.66 18.72 26.32
C LEU A 42 -25.03 17.57 25.37
N ALA A 43 -26.31 17.27 25.19
CA ALA A 43 -26.76 16.26 24.24
C ALA A 43 -26.46 16.68 22.80
N THR A 44 -26.65 17.95 22.46
CA THR A 44 -26.33 18.48 21.12
C THR A 44 -24.82 18.48 20.86
N GLU A 45 -24.00 18.87 21.85
CA GLU A 45 -22.55 18.81 21.73
C GLU A 45 -22.06 17.37 21.56
N ARG A 46 -22.60 16.43 22.33
CA ARG A 46 -22.27 14.99 22.17
C ARG A 46 -22.70 14.46 20.81
N ALA A 47 -23.87 14.85 20.31
CA ALA A 47 -24.35 14.44 19.00
C ALA A 47 -23.47 15.02 17.88
N ALA A 48 -23.08 16.29 17.98
CA ALA A 48 -22.16 16.93 17.04
C ALA A 48 -20.77 16.27 17.08
N ALA A 49 -20.23 16.00 18.26
CA ALA A 49 -18.95 15.30 18.42
C ALA A 49 -19.02 13.87 17.85
N ALA A 50 -20.11 13.14 18.10
CA ALA A 50 -20.32 11.81 17.55
C ALA A 50 -20.46 11.83 16.02
N ALA A 51 -21.16 12.82 15.45
CA ALA A 51 -21.27 12.99 14.01
C ALA A 51 -19.92 13.31 13.36
N ALA A 52 -19.15 14.23 13.93
CA ALA A 52 -17.80 14.55 13.46
C ALA A 52 -16.85 13.34 13.56
N ALA A 53 -16.94 12.56 14.65
CA ALA A 53 -16.19 11.31 14.79
C ALA A 53 -16.62 10.24 13.76
N ALA A 54 -17.91 10.14 13.45
CA ALA A 54 -18.42 9.23 12.42
C ALA A 54 -17.92 9.63 11.03
N GLU A 55 -18.01 10.90 10.66
CA GLU A 55 -17.55 11.43 9.37
C GLU A 55 -16.05 11.18 9.15
N THR A 56 -15.23 11.51 10.16
CA THR A 56 -13.79 11.23 10.12
C THR A 56 -13.51 9.73 9.98
N SER A 57 -14.21 8.88 10.73
CA SER A 57 -14.06 7.42 10.61
C SER A 57 -14.41 6.88 9.22
N GLU A 58 -15.43 7.45 8.56
CA GLU A 58 -15.83 7.04 7.22
C GLU A 58 -14.80 7.50 6.18
N ARG A 59 -14.27 8.72 6.35
CA ARG A 59 -13.19 9.23 5.50
C ARG A 59 -11.96 8.31 5.57
N TYR A 60 -11.53 7.93 6.78
CA TYR A 60 -10.41 7.00 6.96
C TYR A 60 -10.71 5.61 6.38
N ARG A 61 -11.93 5.07 6.57
CA ARG A 61 -12.32 3.77 6.00
C ARG A 61 -12.29 3.77 4.47
N LYS A 62 -12.77 4.84 3.83
CA LYS A 62 -12.71 4.97 2.36
C LYS A 62 -11.27 5.05 1.86
N LEU A 63 -10.43 5.82 2.54
CA LEU A 63 -9.01 5.95 2.19
C LEU A 63 -8.26 4.62 2.34
N GLU A 64 -8.47 3.90 3.45
CA GLU A 64 -7.90 2.58 3.68
C GLU A 64 -8.37 1.57 2.62
N GLY A 65 -9.64 1.61 2.22
CA GLY A 65 -10.19 0.78 1.16
C GLY A 65 -9.49 1.01 -0.19
N SER A 66 -9.37 2.27 -0.61
CA SER A 66 -8.63 2.66 -1.82
C SER A 66 -7.17 2.22 -1.77
N TYR A 67 -6.52 2.40 -0.63
CA TYR A 67 -5.13 1.98 -0.46
C TYR A 67 -4.95 0.46 -0.58
N ARG A 68 -5.85 -0.33 0.01
CA ARG A 68 -5.82 -1.80 -0.13
C ARG A 68 -6.00 -2.24 -1.57
N GLU A 69 -6.90 -1.60 -2.32
CA GLU A 69 -7.11 -1.89 -3.75
C GLU A 69 -5.87 -1.54 -4.59
N ASN A 70 -5.21 -0.42 -4.29
CA ASN A 70 -3.96 -0.04 -4.94
C ASN A 70 -2.85 -1.04 -4.65
N LEU A 71 -2.68 -1.48 -3.39
CA LEU A 71 -1.69 -2.50 -3.04
C LEU A 71 -1.97 -3.85 -3.72
N ASP A 72 -3.23 -4.28 -3.79
CA ASP A 72 -3.60 -5.50 -4.51
C ASP A 72 -3.29 -5.39 -6.00
N THR A 73 -3.56 -4.22 -6.60
CA THR A 73 -3.24 -3.94 -8.00
C THR A 73 -1.73 -4.00 -8.23
N ILE A 74 -0.92 -3.35 -7.39
CA ILE A 74 0.55 -3.40 -7.46
C ILE A 74 1.05 -4.84 -7.31
N ALA A 75 0.50 -5.61 -6.38
CA ALA A 75 0.87 -7.01 -6.19
C ALA A 75 0.56 -7.86 -7.43
N ARG A 76 -0.62 -7.66 -8.05
CA ARG A 76 -1.01 -8.34 -9.30
C ARG A 76 -0.12 -7.95 -10.46
N GLU A 77 0.13 -6.65 -10.67
CA GLU A 77 0.97 -6.15 -11.76
C GLU A 77 2.43 -6.60 -11.61
N SER A 78 2.98 -6.54 -10.40
CA SER A 78 4.31 -7.05 -10.08
C SER A 78 4.41 -8.56 -10.36
N GLY A 79 3.41 -9.34 -9.93
CA GLY A 79 3.34 -10.77 -10.21
C GLY A 79 3.28 -11.08 -11.71
N GLN A 80 2.51 -10.30 -12.49
CA GLN A 80 2.47 -10.44 -13.95
C GLN A 80 3.80 -10.06 -14.61
N ALA A 81 4.44 -8.98 -14.17
CA ALA A 81 5.74 -8.57 -14.68
C ALA A 81 6.81 -9.63 -14.41
N GLN A 82 6.80 -10.23 -13.21
CA GLN A 82 7.70 -11.33 -12.86
C GLN A 82 7.43 -12.57 -13.72
N ALA A 83 6.16 -12.94 -13.92
CA ALA A 83 5.81 -14.07 -14.77
C ALA A 83 6.28 -13.88 -16.23
N ARG A 84 6.14 -12.66 -16.77
CA ARG A 84 6.65 -12.32 -18.11
C ARG A 84 8.17 -12.41 -18.17
N ALA A 85 8.88 -11.85 -17.19
CA ALA A 85 10.34 -11.93 -17.12
C ALA A 85 10.85 -13.38 -17.05
N VAL A 86 10.17 -14.26 -16.30
CA VAL A 86 10.48 -15.69 -16.25
C VAL A 86 10.25 -16.35 -17.61
N ALA A 87 9.11 -16.08 -18.26
CA ALA A 87 8.81 -16.63 -19.57
C ALA A 87 9.82 -16.17 -20.65
N ASP A 88 10.21 -14.89 -20.63
CA ASP A 88 11.22 -14.34 -21.53
C ASP A 88 12.60 -14.98 -21.29
N ALA A 89 12.98 -15.17 -20.02
CA ALA A 89 14.21 -15.86 -19.65
C ALA A 89 14.22 -17.32 -20.12
N ASP A 90 13.10 -18.04 -20.01
CA ASP A 90 12.97 -19.42 -20.50
C ASP A 90 13.01 -19.48 -22.03
N ALA A 91 12.36 -18.54 -22.72
CA ALA A 91 12.43 -18.43 -24.17
C ALA A 91 13.88 -18.16 -24.64
N ALA A 92 14.61 -17.28 -23.95
CA ALA A 92 16.02 -17.00 -24.21
C ALA A 92 16.90 -18.24 -23.97
N ARG A 93 16.68 -18.99 -22.89
CA ARG A 93 17.40 -20.26 -22.62
C ARG A 93 17.13 -21.30 -23.69
N ALA A 94 15.89 -21.43 -24.14
CA ALA A 94 15.52 -22.35 -25.21
C ALA A 94 16.19 -21.95 -26.54
N ALA A 95 16.21 -20.66 -26.88
CA ALA A 95 16.91 -20.16 -28.07
C ALA A 95 18.43 -20.41 -27.99
N ALA A 96 19.06 -20.13 -26.85
CA ALA A 96 20.48 -20.41 -26.63
C ALA A 96 20.79 -21.92 -26.72
N GLY A 97 19.92 -22.77 -26.19
CA GLY A 97 20.04 -24.23 -26.31
C GLY A 97 20.02 -24.71 -27.77
N ARG A 98 19.09 -24.19 -28.59
CA ARG A 98 19.04 -24.48 -30.03
C ARG A 98 20.32 -24.03 -30.73
N LEU A 99 20.76 -22.80 -30.49
CA LEU A 99 21.99 -22.26 -31.09
C LEU A 99 23.22 -23.09 -30.75
N ARG A 100 23.35 -23.58 -29.50
CA ARG A 100 24.44 -24.47 -29.09
C ARG A 100 24.37 -25.82 -29.81
N GLY A 101 23.17 -26.34 -30.03
CA GLY A 101 22.95 -27.56 -30.82
C GLY A 101 23.38 -27.38 -32.28
N ASP A 102 22.93 -26.30 -32.92
CA ASP A 102 23.28 -25.96 -34.31
C ASP A 102 24.79 -25.76 -34.47
N LEU A 103 25.42 -25.06 -33.52
CA LEU A 103 26.87 -24.86 -33.50
C LEU A 103 27.61 -26.20 -33.34
N ALA A 104 27.17 -27.08 -32.43
CA ALA A 104 27.78 -28.40 -32.25
C ALA A 104 27.68 -29.26 -33.52
N HIS A 105 26.52 -29.22 -34.20
CA HIS A 105 26.33 -29.90 -35.47
C HIS A 105 27.26 -29.33 -36.55
N TYR A 106 27.33 -28.01 -36.69
CA TYR A 106 28.21 -27.32 -37.62
C TYR A 106 29.69 -27.69 -37.42
N ILE A 107 30.17 -27.64 -36.17
CA ILE A 107 31.55 -28.00 -35.81
C ILE A 107 31.82 -29.47 -36.18
N THR A 108 30.88 -30.38 -35.89
CA THR A 108 31.03 -31.81 -36.19
C THR A 108 31.10 -32.06 -37.69
N ALA A 109 30.23 -31.43 -38.48
CA ALA A 109 30.23 -31.54 -39.93
C ALA A 109 31.53 -30.98 -40.55
N HIS A 110 31.99 -29.82 -40.06
CA HIS A 110 33.25 -29.23 -40.50
C HIS A 110 34.46 -30.11 -40.18
N ARG A 111 34.51 -30.72 -38.99
CA ARG A 111 35.57 -31.67 -38.64
C ARG A 111 35.57 -32.89 -39.55
N ALA A 112 34.40 -33.47 -39.84
CA ALA A 112 34.30 -34.59 -40.75
C ALA A 112 34.85 -34.24 -42.15
N ALA A 113 34.48 -33.07 -42.67
CA ALA A 113 34.98 -32.58 -43.96
C ALA A 113 36.49 -32.26 -43.94
N ALA A 114 37.01 -31.70 -42.86
CA ALA A 114 38.44 -31.42 -42.70
C ALA A 114 39.27 -32.72 -42.64
N ASN A 115 38.79 -33.71 -41.88
CA ASN A 115 39.42 -35.03 -41.79
C ASN A 115 39.41 -35.74 -43.14
N ALA A 116 38.32 -35.66 -43.91
CA ALA A 116 38.27 -36.22 -45.27
C ALA A 116 39.32 -35.60 -46.21
N ARG A 117 39.54 -34.28 -46.14
CA ARG A 117 40.59 -33.59 -46.91
C ARG A 117 41.99 -33.96 -46.45
N ALA A 118 42.18 -34.16 -45.15
CA ALA A 118 43.45 -34.59 -44.58
C ALA A 118 43.83 -36.01 -45.03
N VAL A 119 42.87 -36.95 -45.03
CA VAL A 119 43.06 -38.30 -45.58
C VAL A 119 43.38 -38.25 -47.08
N ALA A 120 42.82 -37.30 -47.81
CA ALA A 120 43.15 -37.07 -49.22
C ALA A 120 44.50 -36.34 -49.46
N GLY A 121 45.27 -36.06 -48.40
CA GLY A 121 46.59 -35.42 -48.49
C GLY A 121 46.57 -33.92 -48.82
N GLN A 122 45.41 -33.26 -48.74
CA GLN A 122 45.21 -31.89 -49.22
C GLN A 122 45.55 -30.82 -48.18
N CYS A 123 45.51 -31.15 -46.88
CA CYS A 123 45.82 -30.21 -45.79
C CYS A 123 46.00 -30.91 -44.44
N THR A 124 46.74 -30.29 -43.53
CA THR A 124 46.79 -30.67 -42.11
C THR A 124 45.61 -30.04 -41.36
N PRO A 125 44.77 -30.81 -40.65
CA PRO A 125 43.61 -30.26 -39.95
C PRO A 125 44.04 -29.56 -38.66
N ASP A 126 43.72 -28.26 -38.51
CA ASP A 126 43.80 -27.54 -37.23
C ASP A 126 42.39 -27.35 -36.64
N ALA A 127 42.03 -28.20 -35.69
CA ALA A 127 40.77 -28.13 -34.96
C ALA A 127 40.87 -27.31 -33.65
N GLY A 128 42.08 -26.90 -33.24
CA GLY A 128 42.33 -26.32 -31.92
C GLY A 128 41.67 -24.94 -31.74
N ALA A 129 41.84 -24.06 -32.73
CA ALA A 129 41.28 -22.70 -32.70
C ALA A 129 39.74 -22.72 -32.63
N LEU A 130 39.10 -23.62 -33.38
CA LEU A 130 37.64 -23.74 -33.43
C LEU A 130 37.07 -24.26 -32.10
N ASN A 131 37.80 -25.18 -31.44
CA ASN A 131 37.43 -25.69 -30.12
C ASN A 131 37.54 -24.61 -29.04
N LEU A 132 38.62 -23.82 -29.08
CA LEU A 132 38.82 -22.72 -28.15
C LEU A 132 37.71 -21.68 -28.28
N LEU A 133 37.35 -21.26 -29.51
CA LEU A 133 36.27 -20.31 -29.74
C LEU A 133 34.91 -20.85 -29.26
N ALA A 134 34.62 -22.13 -29.52
CA ALA A 134 33.39 -22.75 -29.05
C ALA A 134 33.30 -22.79 -27.51
N GLU A 135 34.41 -23.11 -26.84
CA GLU A 135 34.48 -23.14 -25.37
C GLU A 135 34.41 -21.73 -24.76
N LEU A 136 35.08 -20.74 -25.38
CA LEU A 136 34.99 -19.33 -24.97
C LEU A 136 33.56 -18.81 -25.11
N GLN A 137 32.90 -19.11 -26.23
CA GLN A 137 31.50 -18.75 -26.45
C GLN A 137 30.58 -19.37 -25.40
N ARG A 138 30.78 -20.67 -25.08
CA ARG A 138 30.00 -21.36 -24.04
C ARG A 138 30.14 -20.68 -22.68
N ARG A 139 31.37 -20.39 -22.24
CA ARG A 139 31.63 -19.74 -20.95
C ARG A 139 31.10 -18.31 -20.90
N ALA A 140 31.24 -17.56 -22.00
CA ALA A 140 30.73 -16.20 -22.10
C ALA A 140 29.20 -16.18 -21.99
N ASP A 141 28.52 -17.09 -22.70
CA ASP A 141 27.07 -17.23 -22.67
C ASP A 141 26.54 -17.68 -21.29
N GLU A 142 27.20 -18.64 -20.65
CA GLU A 142 26.89 -19.06 -19.28
C GLU A 142 27.01 -17.90 -18.29
N ARG A 143 28.11 -17.14 -18.38
CA ARG A 143 28.33 -15.98 -17.50
C ARG A 143 27.33 -14.86 -17.77
N ALA A 144 27.00 -14.60 -19.02
CA ALA A 144 25.98 -13.64 -19.39
C ALA A 144 24.61 -14.04 -18.81
N GLY A 145 24.26 -15.33 -18.87
CA GLY A 145 23.03 -15.87 -18.29
C GLY A 145 22.96 -15.75 -16.76
N GLU A 146 24.07 -15.91 -16.06
CA GLU A 146 24.15 -15.64 -14.62
C GLU A 146 23.91 -14.16 -14.29
N LEU A 147 24.55 -13.26 -15.03
CA LEU A 147 24.40 -11.82 -14.82
C LEU A 147 22.99 -11.35 -15.13
N ALA A 148 22.38 -11.86 -16.22
CA ALA A 148 21.00 -11.57 -16.57
C ALA A 148 20.05 -11.99 -15.45
N ARG A 149 20.22 -13.20 -14.90
CA ARG A 149 19.39 -13.68 -13.78
C ARG A 149 19.47 -12.78 -12.56
N ILE A 150 20.67 -12.33 -12.19
CA ILE A 150 20.86 -11.40 -11.07
C ILE A 150 20.18 -10.06 -11.35
N ALA A 151 20.33 -9.55 -12.58
CA ALA A 151 19.73 -8.28 -12.98
C ALA A 151 18.20 -8.33 -12.99
N ASP A 152 17.60 -9.42 -13.50
CA ASP A 152 16.15 -9.61 -13.53
C ASP A 152 15.57 -9.73 -12.12
N ASP A 153 16.25 -10.47 -11.24
CA ASP A 153 15.86 -10.66 -9.85
C ASP A 153 15.99 -9.35 -9.03
N ALA A 154 17.05 -8.58 -9.27
CA ALA A 154 17.21 -7.25 -8.69
C ALA A 154 16.14 -6.27 -9.19
N ARG A 155 15.85 -6.26 -10.51
CA ARG A 155 14.81 -5.41 -11.10
C ARG A 155 13.42 -5.78 -10.58
N GLY A 156 13.12 -7.08 -10.46
CA GLY A 156 11.83 -7.56 -9.95
C GLY A 156 11.58 -7.09 -8.52
N ARG A 157 12.57 -7.23 -7.63
CA ARG A 157 12.46 -6.73 -6.25
C ARG A 157 12.43 -5.20 -6.16
N GLY A 158 13.30 -4.53 -6.92
CA GLY A 158 13.40 -3.07 -6.91
C GLY A 158 12.12 -2.38 -7.39
N GLY A 159 11.56 -2.83 -8.51
CA GLY A 159 10.35 -2.23 -9.08
C GLY A 159 9.12 -2.37 -8.19
N SER A 160 8.98 -3.49 -7.46
CA SER A 160 7.89 -3.64 -6.49
C SER A 160 8.05 -2.67 -5.30
N CYS A 161 9.26 -2.53 -4.77
CA CYS A 161 9.54 -1.58 -3.69
C CYS A 161 9.25 -0.14 -4.11
N GLU A 162 9.67 0.26 -5.31
CA GLU A 162 9.44 1.59 -5.85
C GLU A 162 7.94 1.89 -6.00
N GLN A 163 7.16 0.97 -6.59
CA GLN A 163 5.72 1.15 -6.74
C GLN A 163 4.98 1.23 -5.40
N ILE A 164 5.36 0.41 -4.41
CA ILE A 164 4.79 0.47 -3.07
C ILE A 164 5.13 1.81 -2.41
N TYR A 165 6.37 2.28 -2.57
CA TYR A 165 6.81 3.57 -2.04
C TYR A 165 6.04 4.74 -2.66
N ASP A 166 5.86 4.73 -3.98
CA ASP A 166 5.10 5.76 -4.69
C ASP A 166 3.63 5.77 -4.24
N ALA A 167 3.02 4.59 -4.09
CA ALA A 167 1.66 4.46 -3.58
C ALA A 167 1.52 4.95 -2.12
N ALA A 168 2.50 4.65 -1.27
CA ALA A 168 2.51 5.12 0.11
C ALA A 168 2.73 6.65 0.19
N SER A 169 3.59 7.20 -0.66
CA SER A 169 3.84 8.64 -0.74
C SER A 169 2.60 9.41 -1.19
N ALA A 170 1.92 8.93 -2.24
CA ALA A 170 0.67 9.50 -2.71
C ALA A 170 -0.44 9.45 -1.64
N MET A 171 -0.48 8.40 -0.82
CA MET A 171 -1.42 8.32 0.30
C MET A 171 -1.14 9.39 1.37
N ILE A 172 0.13 9.60 1.72
CA ILE A 172 0.52 10.61 2.70
C ILE A 172 0.13 12.01 2.20
N GLU A 173 0.36 12.29 0.92
CA GLU A 173 -0.05 13.55 0.28
C GLU A 173 -1.58 13.73 0.27
N ALA A 174 -2.35 12.66 0.11
CA ALA A 174 -3.82 12.73 0.13
C ALA A 174 -4.43 12.95 1.53
N ILE A 175 -3.64 12.72 2.59
CA ILE A 175 -4.06 12.95 3.98
C ILE A 175 -3.81 14.41 4.42
N TYR A 176 -2.79 15.06 3.85
CA TYR A 176 -2.36 16.41 4.19
C TYR A 176 -3.08 17.48 3.34
#